data_AF-A0A535JKC2-F1
#
_entry.id   AF-A0A535JKC2-F1
#
_cell.length_a   1.000
_cell.length_b   1.000
_cell.length_c   1.000
_cell.angle_alpha   90.00
_cell.angle_beta   90.00
_cell.angle_gamma   90.00
#
_symmetry.space_group_name_H-M   'P 1'
#
loop_
_entity.id
_entity.type
_entity.pdbx_description
1 polymer ?
#
loop_
_entity_poly.entity_id
_entity_poly.type
_entity_poly.pdbx_seq_one_letter_code
_entity_poly.pdbx_strand_id
1 'polypeptide(L)'
;MAGALRPVVLLMLFASLLFVVDGFFDGVYPGGPAWFTGKYENLAEISYVFAIINTIVAIMVARGSERSLQSRIGLSVFFLIERPLTAFALGPKPIESIVTHFTTAAVELLILVTALRVWRLGHAAPDVDALFALEGPTRTAAESEPRKVGSRRSIGAITSRNAWLIGGVTLALAIALVADGLYEGYVPGGKTWSATPDGSGWIVYLFAAVALSVAARAVHGVKLALRALIGIALILFIERSFTPFSMREQDPIVLALHAAGAFASLAVALVTAGAIRAGPTPRRASLSTLEAA
;
A
#
# COMPACT_ATOMS: atom_id res chain seq x y z
N MET A 1 13.01 4.71 -21.53
CA MET A 1 12.86 5.00 -20.08
C MET A 1 12.71 6.48 -19.74
N ALA A 2 13.47 7.41 -20.36
CA ALA A 2 13.47 8.84 -20.00
C ALA A 2 12.08 9.52 -19.94
N GLY A 3 11.17 9.23 -20.87
CA GLY A 3 9.80 9.78 -20.86
C GLY A 3 8.94 9.29 -19.68
N ALA A 4 9.15 8.05 -19.24
CA ALA A 4 8.39 7.44 -18.13
C ALA A 4 8.87 7.93 -16.76
N LEU A 5 10.10 8.44 -16.67
CA LEU A 5 10.68 9.00 -15.43
C LEU A 5 10.27 10.45 -15.17
N ARG A 6 9.84 11.21 -16.19
CA ARG A 6 9.44 12.62 -16.06
C ARG A 6 8.35 12.85 -14.99
N PRO A 7 7.25 12.08 -14.93
CA PRO A 7 6.25 12.26 -13.89
C PRO A 7 6.79 11.99 -12.49
N VAL A 8 7.67 10.98 -12.34
CA VAL A 8 8.32 10.65 -11.07
C VAL A 8 9.17 11.84 -10.59
N VAL A 9 10.02 12.36 -11.46
CA VAL A 9 10.91 13.49 -11.14
C VAL A 9 10.11 14.75 -10.80
N LEU A 10 9.06 15.08 -11.55
CA LEU A 10 8.21 16.23 -11.28
C LEU A 10 7.52 16.14 -9.92
N LEU A 11 6.96 14.96 -9.60
CA LEU A 11 6.36 14.72 -8.30
C LEU A 11 7.40 14.80 -7.18
N MET A 12 8.63 14.32 -7.40
CA MET A 12 9.72 14.45 -6.44
C MET A 12 10.08 15.91 -6.18
N LEU A 13 10.20 16.74 -7.22
CA LEU A 13 10.45 18.17 -7.04
C LEU A 13 9.32 18.85 -6.26
N PHE A 14 8.07 18.44 -6.52
CA PHE A 14 6.92 18.91 -5.74
C PHE A 14 7.00 18.45 -4.27
N ALA A 15 7.37 17.20 -4.01
CA ALA A 15 7.59 16.71 -2.65
C ALA A 15 8.72 17.46 -1.94
N SER A 16 9.80 17.82 -2.63
CA SER A 16 10.87 18.66 -2.06
C SER A 16 10.34 20.02 -1.62
N LEU A 17 9.43 20.63 -2.40
CA LEU A 17 8.77 21.87 -1.98
C LEU A 17 7.93 21.65 -0.73
N LEU A 18 7.17 20.55 -0.66
CA LEU A 18 6.37 20.22 0.51
C LEU A 18 7.21 20.00 1.77
N PHE A 19 8.38 19.35 1.66
CA PHE A 19 9.32 19.23 2.78
C PHE A 19 9.82 20.59 3.29
N VAL A 20 10.01 21.58 2.41
CA VAL A 20 10.36 22.94 2.81
C VAL A 20 9.18 23.61 3.52
N VAL A 21 7.96 23.42 3.01
CA VAL A 21 6.74 23.94 3.65
C VAL A 21 6.52 23.29 5.02
N ASP A 22 6.77 21.98 5.17
CA ASP A 22 6.71 21.27 6.45
C ASP A 22 7.66 21.90 7.47
N GLY A 23 8.92 22.15 7.08
CA GLY A 23 9.89 22.83 7.95
C GLY A 23 9.47 24.24 8.35
N PHE A 24 8.85 24.97 7.42
CA PHE A 24 8.35 26.31 7.69
C PHE A 24 7.19 26.29 8.70
N PHE A 25 6.19 25.43 8.50
CA PHE A 25 5.05 25.31 9.43
C PHE A 25 5.41 24.64 10.75
N ASP A 26 6.50 23.87 10.78
CA ASP A 26 7.11 23.38 12.01
C ASP A 26 7.88 24.48 12.78
N GLY A 27 7.92 25.70 12.25
CA GLY A 27 8.49 26.86 12.94
C GLY A 27 9.99 27.04 12.72
N VAL A 28 10.57 26.36 11.72
CA VAL A 28 12.00 26.39 11.41
C VAL A 28 12.31 27.51 10.40
N TYR A 29 12.15 28.76 10.80
CA TYR A 29 12.49 29.94 10.00
C TYR A 29 13.07 31.04 10.90
N PRO A 30 13.85 32.01 10.39
CA PRO A 30 14.44 33.06 11.22
C PRO A 30 13.40 33.76 12.12
N GLY A 31 13.57 33.65 13.44
CA GLY A 31 12.64 34.19 14.43
C GLY A 31 11.44 33.29 14.78
N GLY A 32 11.36 32.09 14.21
CA GLY A 32 10.33 31.09 14.47
C GLY A 32 10.54 30.31 15.78
N PRO A 33 9.49 29.63 16.27
CA PRO A 33 9.51 28.97 17.59
C PRO A 33 10.50 27.80 17.68
N ALA A 34 10.87 27.20 16.56
CA ALA A 34 11.80 26.07 16.46
C ALA A 34 13.15 26.46 15.82
N TRP A 35 13.42 27.75 15.61
CA TRP A 35 14.64 28.24 14.96
C TRP A 35 15.84 28.26 15.91
N PHE A 36 16.68 27.22 15.89
CA PHE A 36 17.92 27.15 16.67
C PHE A 36 17.77 27.42 18.18
N THR A 37 16.56 27.27 18.73
CA THR A 37 16.24 27.62 20.13
C THR A 37 16.34 26.41 21.07
N GLY A 38 16.47 25.18 20.56
CA GLY A 38 16.53 23.94 21.37
C GLY A 38 15.31 23.73 22.30
N LYS A 39 14.27 24.55 22.17
CA LYS A 39 13.14 24.64 23.11
C LYS A 39 12.13 23.50 22.95
N TYR A 40 12.29 22.76 21.87
CA TYR A 40 11.69 21.49 21.58
C TYR A 40 12.85 20.59 21.15
N GLU A 41 12.88 19.31 21.53
CA GLU A 41 13.81 18.31 20.97
C GLU A 41 13.46 18.02 19.49
N ASN A 42 13.36 19.08 18.69
CA ASN A 42 12.69 19.09 17.40
C ASN A 42 13.69 18.71 16.32
N LEU A 43 13.58 17.47 15.86
CA LEU A 43 14.08 16.99 14.58
C LEU A 43 13.41 17.71 13.37
N ALA A 44 12.71 18.84 13.58
CA ALA A 44 11.98 19.58 12.57
C ALA A 44 12.91 20.14 11.47
N GLU A 45 14.14 20.49 11.82
CA GLU A 45 15.18 20.93 10.87
C GLU A 45 15.52 19.84 9.83
N ILE A 46 15.26 18.57 10.16
CA ILE A 46 15.50 17.44 9.27
C ILE A 46 14.56 17.48 8.06
N SER A 47 13.41 18.16 8.13
CA SER A 47 12.55 18.39 6.96
C SER A 47 13.30 19.06 5.79
N TYR A 48 14.16 20.05 6.06
CA TYR A 48 15.00 20.68 5.03
C TYR A 48 16.09 19.75 4.51
N VAL A 49 16.67 18.93 5.38
CA VAL A 49 17.62 17.88 4.98
C VAL A 49 16.94 16.88 4.04
N PHE A 50 15.69 16.50 4.32
CA PHE A 50 14.88 15.64 3.47
C PHE A 50 14.54 16.30 2.13
N ALA A 51 14.22 17.59 2.10
CA ALA A 51 14.04 18.33 0.86
C ALA A 51 15.30 18.27 -0.02
N ILE A 52 16.49 18.46 0.58
CA ILE A 52 17.78 18.40 -0.12
C ILE A 52 18.04 16.98 -0.65
N ILE A 53 17.93 15.96 0.22
CA ILE A 53 18.15 14.56 -0.16
C ILE A 53 17.19 14.16 -1.28
N ASN A 54 15.91 14.47 -1.15
CA ASN A 54 14.91 14.14 -2.15
C ASN A 54 15.20 14.82 -3.50
N THR A 55 15.68 16.07 -3.49
CA THR A 55 16.10 16.79 -4.70
C THR A 55 17.32 16.16 -5.36
N ILE A 56 18.33 15.76 -4.57
CA ILE A 56 19.52 15.05 -5.08
C ILE A 56 19.09 13.73 -5.74
N VAL A 57 18.24 12.94 -5.07
CA VAL A 57 17.72 11.69 -5.64
C VAL A 57 16.88 11.97 -6.89
N ALA A 58 16.11 13.06 -6.95
CA ALA A 58 15.36 13.45 -8.15
C ALA A 58 16.27 13.68 -9.35
N ILE A 59 17.39 14.38 -9.14
CA ILE A 59 18.42 14.60 -10.17
C ILE A 59 19.05 13.28 -10.60
N MET A 60 19.35 12.38 -9.65
CA MET A 60 19.90 11.06 -9.97
C MET A 60 18.90 10.17 -10.73
N VAL A 61 17.60 10.25 -10.41
CA VAL A 61 16.53 9.55 -11.12
C VAL A 61 16.35 10.13 -12.53
N ALA A 62 16.44 11.44 -12.69
CA ALA A 62 16.38 12.11 -13.99
C ALA A 62 17.52 11.67 -14.93
N ARG A 63 18.68 11.32 -14.37
CA ARG A 63 19.83 10.75 -15.10
C ARG A 63 19.63 9.29 -15.54
N GLY A 64 18.54 8.65 -15.14
CA GLY A 64 18.10 7.37 -15.69
C GLY A 64 18.82 6.12 -15.15
N SER A 65 19.48 6.21 -13.99
CA SER A 65 20.08 5.04 -13.35
C SER A 65 19.02 4.17 -12.67
N GLU A 66 19.14 2.85 -12.80
CA GLU A 66 18.26 1.92 -12.09
C GLU A 66 18.46 2.01 -10.56
N ARG A 67 19.71 2.20 -10.13
CA ARG A 67 20.05 2.34 -8.71
C ARG A 67 19.40 3.56 -8.09
N SER A 68 19.29 4.67 -8.82
CA SER A 68 18.61 5.87 -8.30
C SER A 68 17.11 5.68 -8.19
N LEU A 69 16.49 4.89 -9.07
CA LEU A 69 15.08 4.51 -8.96
C LEU A 69 14.82 3.61 -7.75
N GLN A 70 15.72 2.65 -7.46
CA GLN A 70 15.65 1.83 -6.26
C GLN A 70 15.83 2.66 -4.97
N SER A 71 16.80 3.57 -4.95
CA SER A 71 16.99 4.53 -3.84
C SER A 71 15.72 5.35 -3.61
N ARG A 72 15.03 5.77 -4.68
CA ARG A 72 13.77 6.50 -4.55
C ARG A 72 12.65 5.66 -3.95
N ILE A 73 12.51 4.41 -4.35
CA ILE A 73 11.52 3.49 -3.77
C ILE A 73 11.75 3.37 -2.27
N GLY A 74 13.01 3.14 -1.84
CA GLY A 74 13.36 3.06 -0.43
C GLY A 74 13.05 4.36 0.33
N LEU A 75 13.44 5.50 -0.24
CA LEU A 75 13.21 6.81 0.36
C LEU A 75 11.71 7.14 0.52
N SER A 76 10.89 6.73 -0.45
CA SER A 76 9.44 6.96 -0.39
C SER A 76 8.77 6.12 0.70
N VAL A 77 9.23 4.88 0.92
CA VAL A 77 8.75 4.04 2.04
C VAL A 77 9.12 4.66 3.37
N PHE A 78 10.34 5.17 3.51
CA PHE A 78 10.77 5.88 4.71
C PHE A 78 9.87 7.08 4.99
N PHE A 79 9.66 7.98 4.02
CA PHE A 79 8.83 9.17 4.23
C PHE A 79 7.35 8.88 4.45
N LEU A 80 6.82 7.80 3.87
CA LEU A 80 5.45 7.36 4.14
C LEU A 80 5.20 7.02 5.61
N ILE A 81 6.22 6.53 6.30
CA ILE A 81 6.14 6.18 7.73
C ILE A 81 6.51 7.39 8.58
N GLU A 82 7.57 8.07 8.19
CA GLU A 82 8.19 9.09 9.01
C GLU A 82 7.39 10.42 9.01
N ARG A 83 6.74 10.79 7.89
CA ARG A 83 5.93 12.03 7.83
C ARG A 83 4.71 12.00 8.75
N PRO A 84 3.84 10.96 8.72
CA PRO A 84 2.75 10.88 9.68
C PRO A 84 3.24 10.78 11.13
N LEU A 85 4.33 10.06 11.37
CA LEU A 85 4.88 9.91 12.71
C LEU A 85 5.37 11.25 13.26
N THR A 86 6.10 12.04 12.47
CA THR A 86 6.62 13.34 12.90
C THR A 86 5.53 14.39 13.12
N ALA A 87 4.40 14.29 12.41
CA ALA A 87 3.24 15.14 12.63
C ALA A 87 2.67 15.04 14.06
N PHE A 88 2.92 13.95 14.78
CA PHE A 88 2.36 13.73 16.13
C PHE A 88 3.40 13.43 17.21
N ALA A 89 4.55 12.83 16.87
CA ALA A 89 5.55 12.40 17.83
C ALA A 89 6.41 13.54 18.38
N LEU A 90 6.52 14.66 17.66
CA LEU A 90 7.41 15.78 18.00
C LEU A 90 6.68 16.94 18.69
N GLY A 91 5.63 16.61 19.44
CA GLY A 91 4.84 17.58 20.20
C GLY A 91 3.72 18.25 19.41
N PRO A 92 2.95 19.14 20.07
CA PRO A 92 1.78 19.77 19.46
C PRO A 92 2.18 20.70 18.31
N LYS A 93 1.63 20.43 17.12
CA LYS A 93 1.84 21.20 15.89
C LYS A 93 0.56 21.92 15.46
N PRO A 94 0.67 23.08 14.79
CA PRO A 94 -0.48 23.74 14.19
C PRO A 94 -1.12 22.85 13.13
N ILE A 95 -2.43 22.99 12.91
CA ILE A 95 -3.20 22.13 11.98
C ILE A 95 -2.61 22.20 10.58
N GLU A 96 -2.11 23.36 10.17
CA GLU A 96 -1.44 23.59 8.89
C GLU A 96 -0.23 22.66 8.72
N SER A 97 0.61 22.53 9.75
CA SER A 97 1.76 21.61 9.74
C SER A 97 1.30 20.16 9.63
N ILE A 98 0.29 19.75 10.42
CA ILE A 98 -0.24 18.38 10.37
C ILE A 98 -0.74 18.06 8.95
N VAL A 99 -1.51 18.95 8.35
CA VAL A 99 -2.05 18.80 6.99
C VAL A 99 -0.91 18.70 5.98
N THR A 100 0.16 19.49 6.11
CA THR A 100 1.27 19.40 5.16
C THR A 100 2.05 18.10 5.31
N HIS A 101 2.32 17.60 6.52
CA HIS A 101 2.97 16.29 6.71
C HIS A 101 2.18 15.15 6.05
N PHE A 102 0.86 15.14 6.20
CA PHE A 102 0.00 14.15 5.53
C PHE A 102 -0.06 14.34 4.02
N THR A 103 -0.05 15.58 3.54
CA THR A 103 0.00 15.89 2.11
C THR A 103 1.32 15.42 1.52
N THR A 104 2.44 15.64 2.21
CA THR A 104 3.76 15.11 1.85
C THR A 104 3.72 13.58 1.79
N ALA A 105 3.15 12.91 2.79
CA ALA A 105 3.01 11.45 2.79
C ALA A 105 2.15 10.93 1.61
N ALA A 106 1.06 11.63 1.26
CA ALA A 106 0.20 11.27 0.13
C ALA A 106 0.91 11.44 -1.22
N VAL A 107 1.68 12.51 -1.38
CA VAL A 107 2.52 12.71 -2.57
C VAL A 107 3.62 11.66 -2.65
N GLU A 108 4.25 11.32 -1.52
CA GLU A 108 5.24 10.25 -1.42
C GLU A 108 4.64 8.88 -1.79
N LEU A 109 3.38 8.60 -1.43
CA LEU A 109 2.66 7.41 -1.90
C LEU A 109 2.52 7.40 -3.43
N LEU A 110 2.10 8.52 -4.01
CA LEU A 110 1.93 8.65 -5.44
C LEU A 110 3.26 8.45 -6.18
N ILE A 111 4.34 9.01 -5.64
CA ILE A 111 5.68 8.82 -6.19
C ILE A 111 6.11 7.37 -6.08
N LEU A 112 5.91 6.71 -4.93
CA LEU A 112 6.23 5.29 -4.75
C LEU A 112 5.50 4.42 -5.77
N VAL A 113 4.19 4.62 -5.95
CA VAL A 113 3.39 3.87 -6.92
C VAL A 113 3.89 4.10 -8.34
N THR A 114 4.21 5.35 -8.69
CA THR A 114 4.70 5.71 -10.03
C THR A 114 6.11 5.15 -10.27
N ALA A 115 7.01 5.25 -9.29
CA ALA A 115 8.36 4.71 -9.35
C ALA A 115 8.34 3.17 -9.47
N LEU A 116 7.50 2.49 -8.69
CA LEU A 116 7.30 1.04 -8.81
C LEU A 116 6.76 0.64 -10.17
N ARG A 117 5.86 1.44 -10.75
CA ARG A 117 5.36 1.22 -12.12
C ARG A 117 6.48 1.34 -13.14
N VAL A 118 7.29 2.39 -13.07
CA VAL A 118 8.42 2.61 -13.99
C VAL A 118 9.49 1.53 -13.82
N TRP A 119 9.81 1.16 -12.58
CA TRP A 119 10.76 0.09 -12.27
C TRP A 119 10.30 -1.25 -12.86
N ARG A 120 9.01 -1.58 -12.71
CA ARG A 120 8.40 -2.76 -13.33
C ARG A 120 8.41 -2.71 -14.84
N LEU A 121 8.12 -1.57 -15.46
CA LEU A 121 8.21 -1.41 -16.91
C LEU A 121 9.64 -1.64 -17.41
N GLY A 122 10.65 -1.24 -16.62
CA GLY A 122 12.05 -1.52 -16.92
C GLY A 122 12.45 -2.99 -16.77
N HIS A 123 11.83 -3.72 -15.83
CA HIS A 123 12.11 -5.15 -15.58
C HIS A 123 11.24 -6.11 -16.39
N ALA A 124 10.09 -5.65 -16.88
CA ALA A 124 9.13 -6.43 -17.67
C ALA A 124 9.38 -6.32 -19.18
N ALA A 125 10.54 -5.80 -19.61
CA ALA A 125 11.00 -5.86 -21.00
C ALA A 125 12.03 -6.99 -21.18
N PRO A 126 11.61 -8.27 -21.25
CA PRO A 126 12.41 -9.28 -21.92
C PRO A 126 12.30 -9.09 -23.45
N ASP A 127 13.35 -9.41 -24.18
CA ASP A 127 13.44 -9.40 -25.65
C ASP A 127 13.49 -8.04 -26.36
N VAL A 128 14.60 -7.34 -26.17
CA VAL A 128 15.14 -6.50 -27.25
C VAL A 128 15.90 -7.38 -28.26
N ASP A 129 16.49 -8.49 -27.84
CA ASP A 129 17.27 -9.38 -28.72
C ASP A 129 16.40 -10.19 -29.71
N ALA A 130 15.17 -10.60 -29.34
CA ALA A 130 14.27 -11.25 -30.30
C ALA A 130 13.59 -10.28 -31.28
N LEU A 131 13.57 -8.98 -30.99
CA LEU A 131 13.08 -7.94 -31.91
C LEU A 131 14.12 -7.54 -32.97
N PHE A 132 15.38 -7.96 -32.81
CA PHE A 132 16.47 -7.78 -33.79
C PHE A 132 16.88 -9.06 -34.53
N ALA A 133 16.26 -10.20 -34.20
CA ALA A 133 16.43 -11.46 -34.93
C ALA A 133 15.30 -11.66 -35.95
N LEU A 134 15.24 -10.84 -36.99
CA LEU A 134 14.39 -11.10 -38.17
C LEU A 134 15.17 -10.90 -39.46
N GLU A 135 16.17 -11.76 -39.66
CA GLU A 135 16.67 -12.16 -40.98
C GLU A 135 16.92 -13.67 -40.95
N GLY A 136 15.95 -14.45 -41.47
CA GLY A 136 16.03 -15.90 -41.63
C GLY A 136 14.71 -16.65 -41.33
N PRO A 137 14.40 -17.75 -42.03
CA PRO A 137 13.24 -17.77 -42.93
C PRO A 137 11.96 -18.42 -42.37
N THR A 138 10.86 -17.97 -43.00
CA THR A 138 9.46 -18.38 -42.87
C THR A 138 9.29 -19.90 -42.85
N ARG A 139 8.56 -20.42 -41.85
CA ARG A 139 8.00 -21.77 -41.87
C ARG A 139 6.48 -21.70 -41.83
N THR A 140 5.88 -21.92 -42.99
CA THR A 140 4.46 -22.22 -43.21
C THR A 140 4.18 -23.67 -42.84
N ALA A 141 3.15 -23.90 -42.01
CA ALA A 141 2.35 -25.13 -41.85
C ALA A 141 1.57 -24.99 -40.54
N ALA A 142 0.32 -25.40 -40.36
CA ALA A 142 -0.72 -25.89 -41.23
C ALA A 142 -2.03 -25.71 -40.42
N GLU A 143 -3.13 -25.55 -41.14
CA GLU A 143 -4.49 -25.55 -40.64
C GLU A 143 -4.80 -26.81 -39.82
N SER A 144 -5.43 -26.67 -38.64
CA SER A 144 -6.02 -27.78 -37.90
C SER A 144 -7.34 -27.34 -37.26
N GLU A 145 -8.36 -28.17 -37.49
CA GLU A 145 -9.79 -27.97 -37.22
C GLU A 145 -10.19 -27.61 -35.77
N PRO A 146 -11.36 -27.00 -35.55
CA PRO A 146 -11.83 -26.66 -34.22
C PRO A 146 -12.44 -27.89 -33.53
N ARG A 147 -11.65 -28.58 -32.70
CA ARG A 147 -12.17 -29.58 -31.76
C ARG A 147 -12.99 -28.89 -30.66
N LYS A 148 -14.32 -29.00 -30.74
CA LYS A 148 -15.25 -28.65 -29.66
C LYS A 148 -14.93 -29.47 -28.41
N VAL A 149 -14.18 -28.89 -27.47
CA VAL A 149 -14.09 -29.38 -26.10
C VAL A 149 -14.86 -28.41 -25.22
N GLY A 150 -16.01 -28.86 -24.74
CA GLY A 150 -16.76 -28.19 -23.67
C GLY A 150 -15.91 -28.13 -22.42
N SER A 151 -15.11 -27.07 -22.28
CA SER A 151 -14.43 -26.73 -21.04
C SER A 151 -15.43 -26.00 -20.16
N ARG A 152 -15.98 -26.72 -19.17
CA ARG A 152 -16.64 -26.09 -18.01
C ARG A 152 -15.71 -24.99 -17.50
N ARG A 153 -16.21 -23.75 -17.56
CA ARG A 153 -15.60 -22.51 -17.05
C ARG A 153 -14.99 -22.76 -15.67
N SER A 154 -13.71 -23.06 -15.61
CA SER A 154 -12.94 -23.10 -14.37
C SER A 154 -12.79 -21.66 -13.90
N ILE A 155 -13.64 -21.26 -12.95
CA ILE A 155 -13.51 -20.01 -12.19
C ILE A 155 -12.07 -19.98 -11.66
N GLY A 156 -11.28 -19.00 -12.11
CA GLY A 156 -9.84 -18.96 -11.90
C GLY A 156 -9.47 -18.93 -10.42
N ALA A 157 -9.17 -20.09 -9.85
CA ALA A 157 -8.70 -20.21 -8.48
C ALA A 157 -7.30 -19.59 -8.35
N ILE A 158 -7.10 -18.79 -7.30
CA ILE A 158 -5.78 -18.29 -6.91
C ILE A 158 -4.89 -19.44 -6.42
N THR A 159 -3.57 -19.26 -6.40
CA THR A 159 -2.65 -20.29 -5.91
C THR A 159 -2.95 -20.64 -4.44
N SER A 160 -2.74 -21.90 -4.03
CA SER A 160 -2.99 -22.33 -2.64
C SER A 160 -2.20 -21.49 -1.63
N ARG A 161 -0.97 -21.10 -1.99
CA ARG A 161 -0.14 -20.19 -1.19
C ARG A 161 -0.78 -18.81 -1.03
N ASN A 162 -1.30 -18.22 -2.11
CA ASN A 162 -1.95 -16.91 -2.05
C ASN A 162 -3.28 -16.98 -1.30
N ALA A 163 -4.02 -18.09 -1.42
CA ALA A 163 -5.22 -18.36 -0.64
C ALA A 163 -4.94 -18.41 0.86
N TRP A 164 -3.91 -19.14 1.27
CA TRP A 164 -3.47 -19.18 2.67
C TRP A 164 -3.00 -17.82 3.19
N LEU A 165 -2.28 -17.04 2.37
CA LEU A 165 -1.85 -15.70 2.76
C LEU A 165 -3.03 -14.73 2.89
N ILE A 166 -3.94 -14.69 1.92
CA ILE A 166 -5.14 -13.85 1.99
C ILE A 166 -5.97 -14.23 3.22
N GLY A 167 -6.25 -15.52 3.41
CA GLY A 167 -7.01 -16.02 4.54
C GLY A 167 -6.34 -15.71 5.88
N GLY A 168 -5.06 -16.02 6.03
CA GLY A 168 -4.30 -15.84 7.27
C GLY A 168 -4.15 -14.38 7.67
N VAL A 169 -3.82 -13.49 6.73
CA VAL A 169 -3.69 -12.05 7.02
C VAL A 169 -5.06 -11.42 7.30
N THR A 170 -6.13 -11.86 6.61
CA THR A 170 -7.48 -11.37 6.90
C THR A 170 -8.00 -11.87 8.25
N LEU A 171 -7.61 -13.09 8.66
CA LEU A 171 -7.89 -13.60 10.00
C LEU A 171 -7.18 -12.78 11.09
N ALA A 172 -5.91 -12.43 10.87
CA ALA A 172 -5.19 -11.56 11.80
C ALA A 172 -5.84 -10.17 11.92
N LEU A 173 -6.29 -9.59 10.81
CA LEU A 173 -7.09 -8.35 10.81
C LEU A 173 -8.38 -8.51 11.64
N ALA A 174 -9.12 -9.60 11.42
CA ALA A 174 -10.35 -9.86 12.16
C ALA A 174 -10.10 -10.00 13.68
N ILE A 175 -9.00 -10.65 14.08
CA ILE A 175 -8.60 -10.76 15.49
C ILE A 175 -8.31 -9.38 16.08
N ALA A 176 -7.60 -8.51 15.36
CA ALA A 176 -7.31 -7.15 15.82
C ALA A 176 -8.60 -6.33 16.03
N LEU A 177 -9.54 -6.40 15.08
CA LEU A 177 -10.84 -5.71 15.18
C LEU A 177 -11.69 -6.24 16.34
N VAL A 178 -11.69 -7.57 16.57
CA VAL A 178 -12.39 -8.17 17.69
C VAL A 178 -11.76 -7.74 19.01
N ALA A 179 -10.44 -7.78 19.11
CA ALA A 179 -9.70 -7.38 20.30
C ALA A 179 -9.96 -5.90 20.67
N ASP A 180 -10.03 -5.03 19.67
CA ASP A 180 -10.40 -3.61 19.82
C ASP A 180 -11.80 -3.45 20.45
N GLY A 181 -12.84 -4.08 19.88
CA GLY A 181 -14.18 -4.02 20.45
C GLY A 181 -14.29 -4.63 21.85
N LEU A 182 -13.56 -5.73 22.10
CA LEU A 182 -13.51 -6.37 23.42
C LEU A 182 -12.88 -5.44 24.45
N TYR A 183 -11.76 -4.80 24.09
CA TYR A 183 -11.03 -3.89 24.96
C TYR A 183 -11.86 -2.66 25.32
N GLU A 184 -12.56 -2.09 24.35
CA GLU A 184 -13.47 -0.96 24.58
C GLU A 184 -14.74 -1.33 25.36
N GLY A 185 -14.95 -2.62 25.68
CA GLY A 185 -16.06 -3.09 26.52
C GLY A 185 -17.35 -3.37 25.76
N TYR A 186 -17.31 -3.50 24.44
CA TYR A 186 -18.46 -3.88 23.60
C TYR A 186 -18.70 -5.40 23.63
N VAL A 187 -18.81 -5.98 24.82
CA VAL A 187 -19.14 -7.39 25.05
C VAL A 187 -20.61 -7.58 25.42
N PRO A 188 -21.17 -8.79 25.26
CA PRO A 188 -22.46 -9.13 25.85
C PRO A 188 -22.45 -8.84 27.36
N GLY A 189 -23.35 -7.98 27.83
CA GLY A 189 -23.39 -7.51 29.23
C GLY A 189 -22.47 -6.34 29.57
N GLY A 190 -21.72 -5.81 28.59
CA GLY A 190 -20.88 -4.61 28.70
C GLY A 190 -21.60 -3.34 28.24
N LYS A 191 -20.92 -2.49 27.46
CA LYS A 191 -21.49 -1.26 26.90
C LYS A 191 -22.72 -1.56 26.03
N THR A 192 -23.67 -0.62 25.99
CA THR A 192 -24.87 -0.72 25.15
C THR A 192 -24.51 -0.59 23.67
N TRP A 193 -24.95 -1.56 22.87
CA TRP A 193 -24.77 -1.52 21.42
C TRP A 193 -25.87 -0.68 20.79
N SER A 194 -25.51 0.39 20.11
CA SER A 194 -26.47 1.24 19.40
C SER A 194 -25.86 1.84 18.15
N ALA A 195 -26.68 2.55 17.36
CA ALA A 195 -26.22 3.25 16.16
C ALA A 195 -25.80 4.70 16.45
N THR A 196 -25.85 5.14 17.71
CA THR A 196 -25.36 6.48 18.08
C THR A 196 -23.83 6.48 18.14
N PRO A 197 -23.17 7.64 17.92
CA PRO A 197 -21.70 7.71 17.92
C PRO A 197 -21.07 7.03 19.14
N ASP A 198 -21.60 7.31 20.33
CA ASP A 198 -21.08 6.83 21.62
C ASP A 198 -21.32 5.33 21.88
N GLY A 199 -22.22 4.68 21.13
CA GLY A 199 -22.56 3.27 21.28
C GLY A 199 -22.25 2.43 20.06
N SER A 200 -21.56 2.98 19.06
CA SER A 200 -21.35 2.36 17.75
C SER A 200 -20.11 1.45 17.65
N GLY A 201 -19.28 1.37 18.71
CA GLY A 201 -18.03 0.61 18.67
C GLY A 201 -18.20 -0.91 18.47
N TRP A 202 -19.40 -1.47 18.60
CA TRP A 202 -19.68 -2.87 18.20
C TRP A 202 -19.53 -3.10 16.69
N ILE A 203 -19.51 -2.05 15.85
CA ILE A 203 -19.40 -2.15 14.39
C ILE A 203 -18.10 -2.82 13.94
N VAL A 204 -17.07 -2.84 14.79
CA VAL A 204 -15.80 -3.52 14.53
C VAL A 204 -15.98 -5.04 14.32
N TYR A 205 -16.94 -5.66 15.01
CA TYR A 205 -17.30 -7.05 14.81
C TYR A 205 -17.98 -7.29 13.46
N LEU A 206 -18.81 -6.33 13.03
CA LEU A 206 -19.45 -6.38 11.71
C LEU A 206 -18.39 -6.27 10.62
N PHE A 207 -17.42 -5.35 10.76
CA PHE A 207 -16.30 -5.24 9.81
C PHE A 207 -15.45 -6.51 9.77
N ALA A 208 -15.17 -7.13 10.92
CA ALA A 208 -14.46 -8.41 10.99
C ALA A 208 -15.22 -9.52 10.23
N ALA A 209 -16.53 -9.65 10.47
CA ALA A 209 -17.37 -10.65 9.80
C ALA A 209 -17.47 -10.42 8.28
N VAL A 210 -17.61 -9.16 7.85
CA VAL A 210 -17.64 -8.79 6.43
C VAL A 210 -16.29 -9.08 5.76
N ALA A 211 -15.18 -8.69 6.38
CA ALA A 211 -13.85 -8.94 5.85
C ALA A 211 -13.58 -10.45 5.68
N LEU A 212 -13.92 -11.28 6.67
CA LEU A 212 -13.79 -12.74 6.60
C LEU A 212 -14.69 -13.35 5.51
N SER A 213 -15.94 -12.89 5.41
CA SER A 213 -16.89 -13.40 4.40
C SER A 213 -16.44 -13.08 2.98
N VAL A 214 -15.93 -11.86 2.76
CA VAL A 214 -15.38 -11.45 1.46
C VAL A 214 -14.07 -12.18 1.18
N ALA A 215 -13.21 -12.38 2.18
CA ALA A 215 -11.98 -13.15 2.04
C ALA A 215 -12.23 -14.61 1.68
N ALA A 216 -13.22 -15.27 2.29
CA ALA A 216 -13.62 -16.63 1.93
C ALA A 216 -14.00 -16.73 0.46
N ARG A 217 -14.77 -15.74 -0.05
CA ARG A 217 -15.11 -15.66 -1.48
C ARG A 217 -13.91 -15.32 -2.37
N ALA A 218 -13.00 -14.47 -1.88
CA ALA A 218 -11.78 -14.08 -2.59
C ALA A 218 -10.80 -15.26 -2.74
N VAL A 219 -10.74 -16.15 -1.74
CA VAL A 219 -9.94 -17.38 -1.76
C VAL A 219 -10.37 -18.33 -2.88
N HIS A 220 -11.66 -18.35 -3.23
CA HIS A 220 -12.16 -19.11 -4.38
C HIS A 220 -11.93 -18.41 -5.73
N GLY A 221 -11.17 -17.31 -5.78
CA GLY A 221 -10.76 -16.67 -7.02
C GLY A 221 -11.81 -15.74 -7.66
N VAL A 222 -12.86 -15.37 -6.92
CA VAL A 222 -13.88 -14.44 -7.42
C VAL A 222 -13.25 -13.06 -7.59
N LYS A 223 -13.02 -12.62 -8.84
CA LYS A 223 -12.38 -11.33 -9.16
C LYS A 223 -13.05 -10.13 -8.47
N LEU A 224 -14.38 -10.15 -8.38
CA LEU A 224 -15.12 -9.11 -7.67
C LEU A 224 -14.83 -9.12 -6.18
N ALA A 225 -14.75 -10.30 -5.55
CA ALA A 225 -14.43 -10.44 -4.12
C ALA A 225 -12.99 -10.00 -3.81
N LEU A 226 -12.03 -10.34 -4.68
CA LEU A 226 -10.64 -9.85 -4.55
C LEU A 226 -10.56 -8.31 -4.62
N ARG A 227 -11.31 -7.68 -5.53
CA ARG A 227 -11.39 -6.22 -5.63
C ARG A 227 -12.11 -5.59 -4.44
N ALA A 228 -13.21 -6.19 -4.01
CA ALA A 228 -13.97 -5.74 -2.84
C ALA A 228 -13.11 -5.84 -1.57
N LEU A 229 -12.32 -6.91 -1.41
CA LEU A 229 -11.43 -7.10 -0.28
C LEU A 229 -10.35 -6.02 -0.22
N ILE A 230 -9.78 -5.62 -1.37
CA ILE A 230 -8.87 -4.47 -1.45
C ILE A 230 -9.58 -3.19 -1.00
N GLY A 231 -10.79 -2.93 -1.51
CA GLY A 231 -11.56 -1.74 -1.15
C GLY A 231 -11.85 -1.65 0.35
N ILE A 232 -12.35 -2.74 0.93
CA ILE A 232 -12.64 -2.86 2.37
C ILE A 232 -11.36 -2.65 3.19
N ALA A 233 -10.27 -3.31 2.80
CA ALA A 233 -8.98 -3.19 3.50
C ALA A 233 -8.41 -1.77 3.44
N LEU A 234 -8.57 -1.04 2.33
CA LEU A 234 -8.13 0.35 2.25
C LEU A 234 -9.00 1.29 3.09
N ILE A 235 -10.31 1.06 3.14
CA ILE A 235 -11.21 1.82 4.02
C ILE A 235 -10.83 1.60 5.48
N LEU A 236 -10.62 0.35 5.89
CA LEU A 236 -10.21 0.01 7.25
C LEU A 236 -8.82 0.55 7.59
N PHE A 237 -7.88 0.56 6.64
CA PHE A 237 -6.57 1.18 6.84
C PHE A 237 -6.73 2.67 7.18
N ILE A 238 -7.51 3.41 6.40
CA ILE A 238 -7.75 4.84 6.64
C ILE A 238 -8.46 5.02 7.98
N GLU A 239 -9.58 4.34 8.20
CA GLU A 239 -10.34 4.45 9.44
C GLU A 239 -9.44 4.16 10.65
N ARG A 240 -8.75 3.03 10.68
CA ARG A 240 -7.88 2.65 11.81
C ARG A 240 -6.68 3.56 12.00
N SER A 241 -6.11 4.10 10.93
CA SER A 241 -5.02 5.06 11.03
C SER A 241 -5.47 6.42 11.54
N PHE A 242 -6.73 6.83 11.33
CA PHE A 242 -7.18 8.19 11.64
C PHE A 242 -8.14 8.30 12.84
N THR A 243 -8.84 7.23 13.21
CA THR A 243 -9.78 7.20 14.34
C THR A 243 -9.14 7.65 15.66
N PRO A 244 -7.95 7.15 16.07
CA PRO A 244 -7.33 7.57 17.33
C PRO A 244 -7.02 9.07 17.36
N PHE A 245 -6.63 9.65 16.22
CA PHE A 245 -6.34 11.08 16.13
C PHE A 245 -7.62 11.91 16.19
N SER A 246 -8.69 11.47 15.53
CA SER A 246 -9.99 12.16 15.54
C SER A 246 -10.63 12.19 16.93
N MET A 247 -10.44 11.11 17.69
CA MET A 247 -10.96 10.96 19.05
C MET A 247 -10.01 11.47 20.13
N ARG A 248 -8.79 11.92 19.74
CA ARG A 248 -7.71 12.30 20.68
C ARG A 248 -7.42 11.19 21.70
N GLU A 249 -7.43 9.95 21.22
CA GLU A 249 -7.19 8.76 22.02
C GLU A 249 -5.76 8.76 22.58
N GLN A 250 -5.64 8.48 23.87
CA GLN A 250 -4.36 8.46 24.59
C GLN A 250 -4.06 7.11 25.22
N ASP A 251 -5.03 6.19 25.23
CA ASP A 251 -4.82 4.85 25.76
C ASP A 251 -3.82 4.09 24.86
N PRO A 252 -2.66 3.68 25.40
CA PRO A 252 -1.64 3.01 24.62
C PRO A 252 -2.11 1.66 24.05
N ILE A 253 -3.05 0.99 24.70
CA ILE A 253 -3.58 -0.29 24.23
C ILE A 253 -4.53 -0.06 23.05
N VAL A 254 -5.39 0.96 23.12
CA VAL A 254 -6.28 1.33 22.01
C VAL A 254 -5.46 1.78 20.80
N LEU A 255 -4.42 2.59 21.02
CA LEU A 255 -3.49 3.01 19.98
C LEU A 255 -2.78 1.82 19.32
N ALA A 256 -2.32 0.85 20.11
CA ALA A 256 -1.68 -0.36 19.60
C ALA A 256 -2.65 -1.23 18.79
N LEU A 257 -3.91 -1.36 19.23
CA LEU A 257 -4.94 -2.12 18.52
C LEU A 257 -5.33 -1.46 17.20
N HIS A 258 -5.44 -0.13 17.17
CA HIS A 258 -5.67 0.64 15.95
C HIS A 258 -4.49 0.53 14.99
N ALA A 259 -3.25 0.64 15.47
CA ALA A 259 -2.06 0.44 14.64
C ALA A 259 -2.01 -0.99 14.06
N ALA A 260 -2.28 -2.00 14.87
CA ALA A 260 -2.35 -3.40 14.44
C ALA A 260 -3.43 -3.60 13.36
N GLY A 261 -4.62 -3.02 13.56
CA GLY A 261 -5.70 -3.03 12.58
C GLY A 261 -5.32 -2.34 11.26
N ALA A 262 -4.64 -1.20 11.32
CA ALA A 262 -4.16 -0.48 10.15
C ALA A 262 -3.11 -1.30 9.37
N PHE A 263 -2.08 -1.82 10.04
CA PHE A 263 -1.05 -2.63 9.39
C PHE A 263 -1.60 -3.93 8.80
N ALA A 264 -2.49 -4.62 9.53
CA ALA A 264 -3.14 -5.82 9.03
C ALA A 264 -4.01 -5.51 7.81
N SER A 265 -4.75 -4.40 7.83
CA SER A 265 -5.55 -3.93 6.69
C SER A 265 -4.68 -3.63 5.46
N LEU A 266 -3.57 -2.91 5.63
CA LEU A 266 -2.63 -2.66 4.54
C LEU A 266 -2.04 -3.97 3.98
N ALA A 267 -1.68 -4.90 4.86
CA ALA A 267 -1.18 -6.21 4.46
C ALA A 267 -2.23 -7.01 3.65
N VAL A 268 -3.51 -7.01 4.06
CA VAL A 268 -4.60 -7.62 3.29
C VAL A 268 -4.68 -7.00 1.89
N ALA A 269 -4.63 -5.66 1.78
CA ALA A 269 -4.69 -4.97 0.49
C ALA A 269 -3.52 -5.36 -0.43
N LEU A 270 -2.30 -5.39 0.11
CA LEU A 270 -1.08 -5.72 -0.64
C LEU A 270 -1.05 -7.18 -1.09
N VAL A 271 -1.37 -8.12 -0.19
CA VAL A 271 -1.41 -9.56 -0.49
C VAL A 271 -2.49 -9.85 -1.53
N THR A 272 -3.67 -9.24 -1.39
CA THR A 272 -4.78 -9.42 -2.34
C THR A 272 -4.44 -8.83 -3.71
N ALA A 273 -3.82 -7.64 -3.76
CA ALA A 273 -3.34 -7.05 -5.01
C ALA A 273 -2.23 -7.90 -5.66
N GLY A 274 -1.36 -8.50 -4.85
CA GLY A 274 -0.35 -9.47 -5.30
C GLY A 274 -0.99 -10.71 -5.94
N ALA A 275 -2.02 -11.26 -5.30
CA ALA A 275 -2.74 -12.43 -5.80
C ALA A 275 -3.47 -12.16 -7.14
N ILE A 276 -4.06 -10.97 -7.30
CA ILE A 276 -4.66 -10.56 -8.59
C ILE A 276 -3.59 -10.48 -9.69
N ARG A 277 -2.40 -9.98 -9.37
CA ARG A 277 -1.30 -9.80 -10.32
C ARG A 277 -0.63 -11.12 -10.74
N ALA A 278 -0.59 -12.12 -9.87
CA ALA A 278 0.04 -13.41 -10.15
C ALA A 278 -0.68 -14.24 -11.24
N GLY A 279 -1.94 -13.91 -11.56
CA GLY A 279 -2.73 -14.60 -12.59
C GLY A 279 -3.12 -16.05 -12.23
N PRO A 280 -4.02 -16.68 -13.00
CA PRO A 280 -4.32 -18.11 -12.85
C PRO A 280 -3.12 -18.96 -13.28
N THR A 281 -2.89 -20.09 -12.63
CA THR A 281 -1.81 -21.02 -13.00
C THR A 281 -2.00 -21.55 -14.43
N PRO A 282 -0.92 -21.57 -15.25
CA PRO A 282 -0.87 -22.46 -16.39
C PRO A 282 -0.89 -23.90 -15.84
N ARG A 283 -1.87 -24.70 -16.26
CA ARG A 283 -1.91 -26.12 -15.94
C ARG A 283 -0.58 -26.72 -16.40
N ARG A 284 0.27 -27.21 -15.49
CA ARG A 284 1.31 -28.18 -15.85
C ARG A 284 0.57 -29.31 -16.55
N ALA A 285 0.72 -29.42 -17.86
CA ALA A 285 0.32 -30.60 -18.58
C ALA A 285 0.96 -31.77 -17.84
N SER A 286 0.12 -32.62 -17.26
CA SER A 286 0.55 -33.87 -16.68
C SER A 286 1.36 -34.61 -17.76
N LEU A 287 2.63 -34.87 -17.47
CA LEU A 287 3.56 -35.61 -18.32
C LEU A 287 3.05 -37.00 -18.73
N SER A 288 1.93 -37.47 -18.15
CA SER A 288 1.26 -38.72 -18.50
C SER A 288 0.55 -38.74 -19.87
N THR A 289 0.66 -37.68 -20.68
CA THR A 289 -0.01 -37.61 -22.00
C THR A 289 0.98 -37.57 -23.17
N LEU A 290 2.28 -37.56 -22.90
CA LEU A 290 3.33 -37.64 -23.92
C LEU A 290 3.94 -39.04 -24.07
N GLU A 291 3.53 -40.01 -23.25
CA GLU A 291 3.92 -41.43 -23.38
C GLU A 291 2.91 -42.27 -24.18
N ALA A 292 1.86 -41.64 -24.74
CA ALA A 292 0.82 -42.33 -25.51
C ALA A 292 0.65 -41.77 -26.94
N ALA A 293 1.68 -41.12 -27.49
CA ALA A 293 1.72 -40.65 -28.88
C ALA A 293 2.89 -41.28 -29.63
#